data_AF-A0A847JXM9-F1
#
_entry.id   AF-A0A847JXM9-F1
#
_cell.length_a   1.000
_cell.length_b   1.000
_cell.length_c   1.000
_cell.angle_alpha   90.00
_cell.angle_beta   90.00
_cell.angle_gamma   90.00
#
_symmetry.space_group_name_H-M   'P 1'
#
loop_
_entity.id
_entity.type
_entity.pdbx_description
1 polymer ?
#
loop_
_entity_poly.entity_id
_entity_poly.type
_entity_poly.pdbx_seq_one_letter_code
_entity_poly.pdbx_strand_id
1 'polypeptide(L)'
;AVTAAFDAMQYRSTREANDPWAIITHAVRITCVYEERAQGLLCSVHQARRAHVSAFHDPERFSERDTALADYHPAFHTTDLRPSDLEPEPRDSLGSAQACMSAGSAAEDAIAMLCLLDWPADTARAAVEHVCGALTKAGTRQSAYETLRRDRHARALLDLPRRSWAALLKALLGNPHPAYVATSSGRGILLRLLLGETLDLLLRDDDLILALALAAPSGGGGESS
;
A
#
# COMPACT_ATOMS: atom_id res chain seq x y z
N ALA A 1 5.49 -8.80 42.08
CA ALA A 1 5.20 -9.44 43.40
C ALA A 1 5.88 -8.81 44.64
N VAL A 2 7.20 -8.87 44.83
CA VAL A 2 7.89 -8.43 46.09
C VAL A 2 7.63 -6.96 46.44
N THR A 3 7.68 -6.07 45.44
CA THR A 3 7.42 -4.63 45.62
C THR A 3 6.01 -4.36 46.13
N ALA A 4 5.00 -5.08 45.63
CA ALA A 4 3.61 -4.92 46.07
C ALA A 4 3.40 -5.38 47.52
N ALA A 5 4.11 -6.42 47.96
CA ALA A 5 4.09 -6.83 49.37
C ALA A 5 4.69 -5.76 50.27
N PHE A 6 5.84 -5.20 49.87
CA PHE A 6 6.51 -4.14 50.61
C PHE A 6 5.67 -2.86 50.68
N ASP A 7 5.04 -2.45 49.58
CA ASP A 7 4.12 -1.31 49.57
C ASP A 7 2.91 -1.57 50.46
N ALA A 8 2.35 -2.79 50.43
CA ALA A 8 1.26 -3.18 51.31
C ALA A 8 1.63 -3.05 52.80
N MET A 9 2.85 -3.43 53.19
CA MET A 9 3.34 -3.34 54.57
C MET A 9 3.50 -1.90 55.07
N GLN A 10 3.70 -0.93 54.17
CA GLN A 10 3.90 0.48 54.53
C GLN A 10 2.59 1.18 54.93
N TYR A 11 1.43 0.69 54.48
CA TYR A 11 0.16 1.31 54.81
C TYR A 11 -0.23 1.11 56.29
N ARG A 12 -0.73 2.18 56.90
CA ARG A 12 -1.23 2.16 58.29
C ARG A 12 -2.33 1.13 58.50
N SER A 13 -3.23 0.99 57.53
CA SER A 13 -4.31 0.01 57.52
C SER A 13 -3.80 -1.43 57.63
N THR A 14 -2.66 -1.75 57.04
CA THR A 14 -2.05 -3.08 57.14
C THR A 14 -1.44 -3.31 58.52
N ARG A 15 -0.85 -2.28 59.15
CA ARG A 15 -0.20 -2.40 60.48
C ARG A 15 -1.18 -2.50 61.64
N GLU A 16 -2.36 -1.90 61.48
CA GLU A 16 -3.44 -1.91 62.49
C GLU A 16 -4.47 -3.02 62.23
N ALA A 17 -4.27 -3.84 61.18
CA ALA A 17 -5.17 -4.94 60.85
C ALA A 17 -5.04 -6.11 61.84
N ASN A 18 -6.18 -6.75 62.13
CA ASN A 18 -6.20 -7.99 62.90
C ASN A 18 -5.46 -9.15 62.20
N ASP A 19 -5.42 -9.13 60.86
CA ASP A 19 -4.64 -10.07 60.04
C ASP A 19 -3.86 -9.32 58.94
N PRO A 20 -2.62 -8.89 59.23
CA PRO A 20 -1.79 -8.19 58.26
C PRO A 20 -1.34 -9.10 57.10
N TRP A 21 -1.17 -10.40 57.34
CA TRP A 21 -0.72 -11.36 56.32
C TRP A 21 -1.78 -11.58 55.25
N ALA A 22 -3.07 -11.62 55.63
CA ALA A 22 -4.16 -11.68 54.67
C ALA A 22 -4.17 -10.45 53.74
N ILE A 23 -3.98 -9.24 54.28
CA ILE A 23 -3.95 -8.01 53.48
C ILE A 23 -2.78 -8.02 52.50
N ILE A 24 -1.58 -8.38 52.97
CA ILE A 24 -0.38 -8.46 52.14
C ILE A 24 -0.57 -9.47 51.01
N THR A 25 -1.07 -10.67 51.34
CA THR A 25 -1.28 -11.74 50.35
C THR A 25 -2.34 -11.34 49.33
N HIS A 26 -3.40 -10.65 49.75
CA HIS A 26 -4.43 -10.13 48.86
C HIS A 26 -3.89 -9.05 47.91
N ALA A 27 -3.08 -8.12 48.42
CA ALA A 27 -2.44 -7.08 47.61
C ALA A 27 -1.47 -7.68 46.56
N VAL A 28 -0.72 -8.71 46.95
CA VAL A 28 0.15 -9.46 46.02
C VAL A 28 -0.68 -10.18 44.96
N ARG A 29 -1.75 -10.89 45.37
CA ARG A 29 -2.66 -11.58 44.45
C ARG A 29 -3.24 -10.64 43.40
N ILE A 30 -3.76 -9.48 43.82
CA ILE A 30 -4.28 -8.46 42.91
C ILE A 30 -3.19 -8.03 41.92
N THR A 31 -1.98 -7.79 42.42
CA THR A 31 -0.88 -7.34 41.57
C THR A 31 -0.50 -8.41 40.54
N CYS A 32 -0.41 -9.68 40.92
CA CYS A 32 -0.12 -10.77 39.99
C CYS A 32 -1.19 -10.89 38.89
N VAL A 33 -2.47 -10.75 39.22
CA VAL A 33 -3.56 -10.73 38.22
C VAL A 33 -3.35 -9.61 37.20
N TYR A 34 -2.97 -8.42 37.66
CA TYR A 34 -2.71 -7.30 36.75
C TYR A 34 -1.36 -7.39 36.03
N GLU A 35 -0.37 -8.11 36.56
CA GLU A 35 0.89 -8.41 35.88
C GLU A 35 0.63 -9.34 34.68
N GLU A 36 -0.10 -10.44 34.89
CA GLU A 36 -0.50 -11.36 33.81
C GLU A 36 -1.32 -10.64 32.74
N ARG A 37 -2.28 -9.82 33.17
CA ARG A 37 -3.10 -9.03 32.26
C ARG A 37 -2.32 -7.97 31.49
N ALA A 38 -1.38 -7.29 32.16
CA ALA A 38 -0.54 -6.29 31.50
C ALA A 38 0.35 -6.94 30.43
N GLN A 39 0.83 -8.15 30.70
CA GLN A 39 1.57 -8.96 29.73
C GLN A 39 0.71 -9.35 28.54
N GLY A 40 -0.54 -9.78 28.79
CA GLY A 40 -1.54 -10.00 27.75
C GLY A 40 -1.71 -8.75 26.90
N LEU A 41 -2.16 -7.65 27.50
CA LEU A 41 -2.47 -6.37 26.85
C LEU A 41 -1.25 -5.56 26.35
N LEU A 42 -0.03 -6.08 26.46
CA LEU A 42 1.22 -5.39 26.08
C LEU A 42 1.34 -3.97 26.64
N CYS A 43 0.92 -3.77 27.90
CA CYS A 43 0.94 -2.46 28.55
C CYS A 43 1.58 -2.53 29.95
N SER A 44 1.66 -1.38 30.63
CA SER A 44 2.16 -1.36 32.01
C SER A 44 1.11 -1.87 33.00
N VAL A 45 1.55 -2.44 34.13
CA VAL A 45 0.67 -2.90 35.23
C VAL A 45 -0.24 -1.78 35.74
N HIS A 46 0.25 -0.54 35.79
CA HIS A 46 -0.54 0.61 36.19
C HIS A 46 -1.64 0.95 35.18
N GLN A 47 -1.37 0.77 33.89
CA GLN A 47 -2.35 0.98 32.82
C GLN A 47 -3.40 -0.13 32.79
N ALA A 48 -3.00 -1.39 32.99
CA ALA A 48 -3.90 -2.55 33.05
C ALA A 48 -4.93 -2.47 34.19
N ARG A 49 -4.66 -1.69 35.24
CA ARG A 49 -5.59 -1.42 36.36
C ARG A 49 -6.72 -0.45 36.02
N ARG A 50 -6.65 0.27 34.88
CA ARG A 50 -7.65 1.28 34.52
C ARG A 50 -8.90 0.63 33.93
N ALA A 51 -10.08 1.08 34.36
CA ALA A 51 -11.36 0.51 33.93
C ALA A 51 -11.56 0.50 32.40
N HIS A 52 -11.12 1.55 31.69
CA HIS A 52 -11.23 1.60 30.23
C HIS A 52 -10.26 0.67 29.51
N VAL A 53 -9.14 0.31 30.13
CA VAL A 53 -8.18 -0.67 29.58
C VAL A 53 -8.65 -2.09 29.88
N SER A 54 -9.37 -2.26 30.99
CA SER A 54 -9.96 -3.53 31.40
C SER A 54 -11.09 -4.05 30.48
N ALA A 55 -11.53 -3.27 29.50
CA ALA A 55 -12.55 -3.73 28.56
C ALA A 55 -11.97 -4.49 27.36
N PHE A 56 -10.64 -4.42 27.15
CA PHE A 56 -10.00 -5.02 25.99
C PHE A 56 -9.59 -6.48 26.25
N HIS A 57 -9.63 -7.28 25.19
CA HIS A 57 -9.09 -8.64 25.14
C HIS A 57 -7.58 -8.63 24.89
N ASP A 58 -6.93 -9.76 25.22
CA ASP A 58 -5.51 -9.92 24.98
C ASP A 58 -5.21 -9.84 23.46
N PRO A 59 -4.21 -9.06 23.03
CA PRO A 59 -3.74 -9.00 21.65
C PRO A 59 -3.18 -10.35 21.20
N GLU A 60 -3.93 -11.01 20.33
CA GLU A 60 -3.48 -12.19 19.59
C GLU A 60 -2.73 -11.81 18.32
N ARG A 61 -1.77 -12.64 17.91
CA ARG A 61 -1.10 -12.45 16.62
C ARG A 61 -2.03 -12.88 15.49
N PHE A 62 -1.94 -12.19 14.35
CA PHE A 62 -2.70 -12.52 13.14
C PHE A 62 -2.49 -13.98 12.67
N SER A 63 -1.32 -14.55 12.91
CA SER A 63 -0.97 -15.92 12.52
C SER A 63 -1.48 -17.01 13.47
N GLU A 64 -1.92 -16.65 14.68
CA GLU A 64 -2.36 -17.60 15.71
C GLU A 64 -3.87 -17.89 15.63
N ARG A 65 -4.58 -17.28 14.68
CA ARG A 65 -6.03 -17.44 14.51
C ARG A 65 -6.36 -18.49 13.46
N ASP A 66 -7.25 -19.41 13.84
CA ASP A 66 -7.83 -20.40 12.93
C ASP A 66 -8.97 -19.83 12.07
N THR A 67 -9.60 -18.74 12.50
CA THR A 67 -10.73 -18.10 11.81
C THR A 67 -10.25 -17.04 10.81
N ALA A 68 -10.84 -17.01 9.61
CA ALA A 68 -10.52 -16.02 8.59
C ALA A 68 -10.79 -14.59 9.09
N LEU A 69 -9.90 -13.65 8.73
CA LEU A 69 -9.96 -12.26 9.20
C LEU A 69 -11.27 -11.56 8.82
N ALA A 70 -11.85 -11.94 7.68
CA ALA A 70 -13.14 -11.42 7.23
C ALA A 70 -14.24 -11.70 8.25
N ASP A 71 -14.28 -12.88 8.86
CA ASP A 71 -15.38 -13.28 9.75
C ASP A 71 -15.33 -12.62 11.14
N TYR A 72 -14.23 -11.96 11.49
CA TYR A 72 -14.03 -11.37 12.82
C TYR A 72 -14.76 -10.04 13.02
N HIS A 73 -14.72 -9.17 12.01
CA HIS A 73 -15.31 -7.85 12.13
C HIS A 73 -15.79 -7.35 10.77
N PRO A 74 -16.99 -6.74 10.69
CA PRO A 74 -17.56 -6.29 9.43
C PRO A 74 -16.70 -5.27 8.68
N ALA A 75 -15.82 -4.53 9.37
CA ALA A 75 -14.85 -3.64 8.71
C ALA A 75 -13.79 -4.36 7.86
N PHE A 76 -13.59 -5.67 8.06
CA PHE A 76 -12.72 -6.51 7.24
C PHE A 76 -13.48 -7.21 6.12
N HIS A 77 -14.80 -7.03 6.03
CA HIS A 77 -15.55 -7.51 4.88
C HIS A 77 -15.16 -6.69 3.66
N THR A 78 -14.56 -7.34 2.67
CA THR A 78 -14.44 -6.76 1.34
C THR A 78 -15.74 -7.07 0.62
N THR A 79 -16.65 -6.09 0.54
CA THR A 79 -17.80 -6.17 -0.36
C THR A 79 -17.26 -6.01 -1.78
N ASP A 80 -16.94 -7.14 -2.41
CA ASP A 80 -16.70 -7.17 -3.84
C ASP A 80 -18.05 -6.86 -4.48
N LEU A 81 -18.32 -5.59 -4.76
CA LEU A 81 -19.46 -5.17 -5.55
C LEU A 81 -19.23 -5.70 -6.95
N ARG A 82 -19.65 -6.95 -7.19
CA ARG A 82 -19.65 -7.55 -8.51
C ARG A 82 -20.48 -6.61 -9.39
N PRO A 83 -19.98 -6.16 -10.55
CA PRO A 83 -20.73 -5.26 -11.44
C PRO A 83 -22.08 -5.79 -11.91
N SER A 84 -22.42 -7.06 -11.62
CA SER A 84 -23.68 -7.70 -11.97
C SER A 84 -24.85 -7.37 -11.05
N ASP A 85 -24.62 -6.78 -9.87
CA ASP A 85 -25.71 -6.50 -8.89
C ASP A 85 -26.24 -5.05 -8.97
N LEU A 86 -25.77 -4.26 -9.94
CA LEU A 86 -26.39 -2.99 -10.29
C LEU A 86 -27.41 -3.24 -11.40
N GLU A 87 -28.69 -3.30 -11.02
CA GLU A 87 -29.80 -3.00 -11.93
C GLU A 87 -29.42 -1.73 -12.72
N PRO A 88 -29.52 -1.73 -14.06
CA PRO A 88 -29.14 -0.59 -14.87
C PRO A 88 -30.17 0.53 -14.66
N GLU A 89 -29.88 1.41 -13.70
CA GLU A 89 -30.53 2.71 -13.60
C GLU A 89 -30.38 3.43 -14.96
N PRO A 90 -31.48 3.94 -15.56
CA PRO A 90 -31.42 4.62 -16.83
C PRO A 90 -30.74 5.96 -16.64
N ARG A 91 -29.42 5.97 -16.81
CA ARG A 91 -28.64 7.22 -16.88
C ARG A 91 -28.82 7.82 -18.26
N ASP A 92 -29.79 8.73 -18.33
CA ASP A 92 -29.89 9.68 -19.42
C ASP A 92 -28.57 10.46 -19.57
N SER A 93 -27.97 10.26 -20.73
CA SER A 93 -27.25 11.26 -21.53
C SER A 93 -26.19 12.11 -20.81
N LEU A 94 -24.94 11.65 -20.87
CA LEU A 94 -23.77 12.47 -21.21
C LEU A 94 -22.61 11.54 -21.64
N GLY A 95 -22.49 11.34 -22.96
CA GLY A 95 -21.22 10.97 -23.59
C GLY A 95 -20.86 9.48 -23.63
N SER A 96 -21.49 8.77 -24.58
CA SER A 96 -20.89 7.73 -25.43
C SER A 96 -20.33 6.45 -24.80
N ALA A 97 -20.72 5.34 -25.42
CA ALA A 97 -20.06 4.05 -25.41
C ALA A 97 -18.60 4.14 -25.90
N GLN A 98 -17.71 4.74 -25.11
CA GLN A 98 -16.29 4.55 -25.25
C GLN A 98 -16.00 3.22 -24.58
N ALA A 99 -15.73 2.20 -25.39
CA ALA A 99 -15.27 0.90 -24.92
C ALA A 99 -14.24 1.13 -23.81
N CYS A 100 -14.58 0.78 -22.57
CA CYS A 100 -13.63 0.87 -21.46
C CYS A 100 -12.47 -0.05 -21.86
N MET A 101 -11.35 0.54 -22.30
CA MET A 101 -10.17 -0.22 -22.65
C MET A 101 -9.80 -1.04 -21.41
N SER A 102 -9.67 -2.35 -21.57
CA SER A 102 -9.27 -3.20 -20.45
C SER A 102 -7.86 -2.82 -20.01
N ALA A 103 -7.55 -2.94 -18.72
CA ALA A 103 -6.21 -2.64 -18.21
C ALA A 103 -5.11 -3.46 -18.92
N GLY A 104 -5.43 -4.69 -19.34
CA GLY A 104 -4.54 -5.53 -20.14
C GLY A 104 -4.30 -4.97 -21.54
N SER A 105 -5.36 -4.53 -22.25
CA SER A 105 -5.21 -3.89 -23.56
C SER A 105 -4.41 -2.60 -23.47
N ALA A 106 -4.64 -1.79 -22.42
CA ALA A 106 -3.87 -0.56 -22.19
C ALA A 106 -2.39 -0.84 -21.91
N ALA A 107 -2.08 -1.94 -21.22
CA ALA A 107 -0.69 -2.35 -21.00
C ALA A 107 -0.03 -2.79 -22.31
N GLU A 108 -0.72 -3.59 -23.13
CA GLU A 108 -0.20 -4.03 -24.43
C GLU A 108 0.01 -2.86 -25.40
N ASP A 109 -0.91 -1.90 -25.45
CA ASP A 109 -0.76 -0.69 -26.28
C ASP A 109 0.41 0.18 -25.80
N ALA A 110 0.64 0.28 -24.49
CA ALA A 110 1.81 0.96 -23.94
C ALA A 110 3.13 0.23 -24.29
N ILE A 111 3.13 -1.11 -24.29
CA ILE A 111 4.29 -1.91 -24.72
C ILE A 111 4.54 -1.68 -26.21
N ALA A 112 3.50 -1.73 -27.04
CA ALA A 112 3.59 -1.45 -28.47
C ALA A 112 4.18 -0.07 -28.74
N MET A 113 3.75 0.95 -28.00
CA MET A 113 4.31 2.31 -28.09
C MET A 113 5.81 2.35 -27.81
N LEU A 114 6.27 1.68 -26.74
CA LEU A 114 7.70 1.64 -26.41
C LEU A 114 8.51 0.91 -27.49
N CYS A 115 8.00 -0.20 -28.02
CA CYS A 115 8.64 -0.93 -29.11
C CYS A 115 8.77 -0.08 -30.39
N LEU A 116 7.79 0.76 -30.69
CA LEU A 116 7.85 1.72 -31.81
C LEU A 116 8.92 2.82 -31.60
N LEU A 117 9.36 3.03 -30.37
CA LEU A 117 10.36 4.03 -29.98
C LEU A 117 11.73 3.38 -29.71
N ASP A 118 12.01 2.24 -30.37
CA ASP A 118 13.25 1.49 -30.29
C ASP A 118 13.60 0.90 -28.90
N TRP A 119 12.62 0.73 -28.02
CA TRP A 119 12.84 -0.03 -26.79
C TRP A 119 12.86 -1.54 -27.07
N PRO A 120 13.80 -2.31 -26.50
CA PRO A 120 13.78 -3.76 -26.61
C PRO A 120 12.47 -4.34 -26.07
N ALA A 121 11.82 -5.21 -26.85
CA ALA A 121 10.48 -5.70 -26.55
C ALA A 121 10.38 -6.40 -25.17
N ASP A 122 11.40 -7.17 -24.79
CA ASP A 122 11.45 -7.85 -23.50
C ASP A 122 11.56 -6.84 -22.34
N THR A 123 12.38 -5.80 -22.52
CA THR A 123 12.54 -4.73 -21.52
C THR A 123 11.28 -3.88 -21.40
N ALA A 124 10.66 -3.51 -22.52
CA ALA A 124 9.40 -2.76 -22.53
C ALA A 124 8.28 -3.53 -21.81
N ARG A 125 8.10 -4.81 -22.14
CA ARG A 125 7.12 -5.67 -21.47
C ARG A 125 7.37 -5.79 -19.97
N ALA A 126 8.58 -6.20 -19.57
CA ALA A 126 8.92 -6.38 -18.16
C ALA A 126 8.79 -5.08 -17.36
N ALA A 127 9.14 -3.92 -17.96
CA ALA A 127 9.01 -2.63 -17.31
C ALA A 127 7.54 -2.22 -17.12
N VAL A 128 6.70 -2.37 -18.14
CA VAL A 128 5.26 -2.05 -18.05
C VAL A 128 4.56 -2.97 -17.06
N GLU A 129 4.83 -4.28 -17.10
CA GLU A 129 4.29 -5.26 -16.16
C GLU A 129 4.69 -4.94 -14.71
N HIS A 130 5.95 -4.56 -14.47
CA HIS A 130 6.41 -4.16 -13.14
C HIS A 130 5.69 -2.91 -12.64
N VAL A 131 5.50 -1.91 -13.50
CA VAL A 131 4.75 -0.68 -13.15
C VAL A 131 3.29 -1.00 -12.84
N CYS A 132 2.64 -1.82 -13.66
CA CYS A 132 1.27 -2.27 -13.41
C CYS A 132 1.15 -3.05 -12.10
N GLY A 133 2.07 -3.99 -11.83
CA GLY A 133 2.11 -4.73 -10.57
C GLY A 133 2.36 -3.83 -9.35
N ALA A 134 3.17 -2.79 -9.48
CA ALA A 134 3.35 -1.78 -8.44
C ALA A 134 2.10 -0.93 -8.22
N LEU A 135 1.35 -0.58 -9.27
CA LEU A 135 0.06 0.11 -9.15
C LEU A 135 -0.96 -0.76 -8.41
N THR A 136 -1.05 -2.06 -8.72
CA THR A 136 -1.93 -3.00 -8.03
C THR A 136 -1.62 -3.08 -6.54
N LYS A 137 -0.33 -3.07 -6.15
CA LYS A 137 0.10 -3.13 -4.74
C LYS A 137 -0.11 -1.82 -3.99
N ALA A 138 0.15 -0.68 -4.65
CA ALA A 138 0.17 0.62 -3.99
C ALA A 138 -1.22 1.28 -3.90
N GLY A 139 -2.18 0.88 -4.76
CA GLY A 139 -3.56 1.38 -4.82
C GLY A 139 -3.71 2.85 -5.26
N THR A 140 -2.63 3.65 -5.19
CA THR A 140 -2.58 5.05 -5.62
C THR A 140 -1.38 5.29 -6.51
N ARG A 141 -1.56 6.16 -7.52
CA ARG A 141 -0.55 6.50 -8.50
C ARG A 141 0.69 7.17 -7.89
N GLN A 142 0.49 8.08 -6.94
CA GLN A 142 1.57 8.80 -6.26
C GLN A 142 2.43 7.85 -5.42
N SER A 143 1.81 6.91 -4.70
CA SER A 143 2.51 5.90 -3.92
C SER A 143 3.30 4.94 -4.81
N ALA A 144 2.71 4.49 -5.93
CA ALA A 144 3.39 3.67 -6.92
C ALA A 144 4.63 4.39 -7.49
N TYR A 145 4.49 5.65 -7.91
CA TYR A 145 5.60 6.45 -8.43
C TYR A 145 6.75 6.59 -7.42
N GLU A 146 6.44 6.92 -6.17
CA GLU A 146 7.44 7.09 -5.11
C GLU A 146 8.14 5.77 -4.74
N THR A 147 7.44 4.64 -4.85
CA THR A 147 8.00 3.30 -4.65
C THR A 147 8.95 2.94 -5.80
N LEU A 148 8.46 3.06 -7.04
CA LEU A 148 9.21 2.72 -8.26
C LEU A 148 10.44 3.60 -8.46
N ARG A 149 10.40 4.90 -8.10
CA ARG A 149 11.59 5.76 -8.22
C ARG A 149 12.72 5.37 -7.27
N ARG A 150 12.39 4.75 -6.12
CA ARG A 150 13.35 4.29 -5.10
C ARG A 150 13.83 2.86 -5.36
N ASP A 151 13.14 2.12 -6.21
CA ASP A 151 13.44 0.73 -6.52
C ASP A 151 14.73 0.59 -7.34
N ARG A 152 15.82 0.27 -6.65
CA ARG A 152 17.11 -0.02 -7.28
C ARG A 152 17.16 -1.42 -7.89
N HIS A 153 16.38 -2.35 -7.37
CA HIS A 153 16.42 -3.75 -7.79
C HIS A 153 15.77 -3.92 -9.16
N ALA A 154 14.58 -3.34 -9.36
CA ALA A 154 13.90 -3.39 -10.66
C ALA A 154 14.74 -2.78 -11.79
N ARG A 155 15.45 -1.67 -11.50
CA ARG A 155 16.35 -1.04 -12.47
C ARG A 155 17.53 -1.93 -12.87
N ALA A 156 18.10 -2.66 -11.91
CA ALA A 156 19.19 -3.57 -12.16
C ALA A 156 18.73 -4.80 -12.96
N LEU A 157 17.53 -5.31 -12.66
CA LEU A 157 16.93 -6.44 -13.38
C LEU A 157 16.63 -6.09 -14.86
N LEU A 158 16.16 -4.87 -15.11
CA LEU A 158 15.81 -4.38 -16.45
C LEU A 158 17.02 -3.83 -17.23
N ASP A 159 18.19 -3.76 -16.61
CA ASP A 159 19.41 -3.13 -17.14
C ASP A 159 19.19 -1.68 -17.65
N LEU A 160 18.37 -0.90 -16.92
CA LEU A 160 18.00 0.46 -17.31
C LEU A 160 18.79 1.54 -16.55
N PRO A 161 19.39 2.52 -17.25
CA PRO A 161 20.01 3.65 -16.58
C PRO A 161 18.95 4.51 -15.88
N ARG A 162 19.36 5.26 -14.86
CA ARG A 162 18.45 6.04 -14.00
C ARG A 162 17.61 7.04 -14.81
N ARG A 163 18.20 7.65 -15.85
CA ARG A 163 17.54 8.61 -16.72
C ARG A 163 16.36 7.97 -17.46
N SER A 164 16.58 6.79 -18.03
CA SER A 164 15.59 6.05 -18.81
C SER A 164 14.44 5.58 -17.95
N TRP A 165 14.76 5.05 -16.76
CA TRP A 165 13.73 4.67 -15.79
C TRP A 165 12.86 5.85 -15.35
N ALA A 166 13.47 7.00 -15.05
CA ALA A 166 12.73 8.18 -14.63
C ALA A 166 11.84 8.76 -15.76
N ALA A 167 12.33 8.74 -16.99
CA ALA A 167 11.56 9.15 -18.17
C ALA A 167 10.37 8.21 -18.42
N LEU A 168 10.61 6.90 -18.37
CA LEU A 168 9.58 5.88 -18.50
C LEU A 168 8.47 6.06 -17.45
N LEU A 169 8.84 6.21 -16.17
CA LEU A 169 7.86 6.40 -15.10
C LEU A 169 7.03 7.68 -15.29
N LYS A 170 7.65 8.77 -15.75
CA LYS A 170 6.93 10.01 -16.05
C LYS A 170 6.01 9.86 -17.26
N ALA A 171 6.41 9.11 -18.28
CA ALA A 171 5.60 8.87 -19.46
C ALA A 171 4.38 7.97 -19.14
N LEU A 172 4.60 6.85 -18.44
CA LEU A 172 3.54 5.89 -18.12
C LEU A 172 2.56 6.40 -17.05
N LEU A 173 3.07 7.01 -15.98
CA LEU A 173 2.25 7.47 -14.84
C LEU A 173 1.86 8.95 -14.91
N GLY A 174 2.51 9.73 -15.77
CA GLY A 174 2.32 11.18 -15.86
C GLY A 174 3.10 11.95 -14.80
N ASN A 175 3.10 13.28 -14.92
CA ASN A 175 3.75 14.15 -13.95
C ASN A 175 3.00 14.13 -12.60
N PRO A 176 3.67 13.84 -11.47
CA PRO A 176 3.04 13.82 -10.15
C PRO A 176 2.62 15.20 -9.63
N HIS A 177 3.04 16.29 -10.28
CA HIS A 177 2.78 17.65 -9.80
C HIS A 177 1.30 18.04 -9.99
N PRO A 178 0.58 18.48 -8.93
CA PRO A 178 -0.86 18.72 -8.96
C PRO A 178 -1.32 19.73 -10.02
N ALA A 179 -0.46 20.67 -10.42
CA ALA A 179 -0.77 21.67 -11.45
C ALA A 179 -1.03 21.05 -12.84
N TYR A 180 -0.50 19.86 -13.12
CA TYR A 180 -0.59 19.24 -14.45
C TYR A 180 -1.66 18.15 -14.55
N VAL A 181 -2.40 17.84 -13.48
CA VAL A 181 -3.33 16.69 -13.42
C VAL A 181 -4.39 16.70 -14.53
N ALA A 182 -4.82 17.89 -14.98
CA ALA A 182 -5.80 18.03 -16.06
C ALA A 182 -5.19 18.04 -17.47
N THR A 183 -3.87 18.09 -17.61
CA THR A 183 -3.15 18.15 -18.89
C THR A 183 -2.75 16.75 -19.37
N SER A 184 -2.53 16.59 -20.68
CA SER A 184 -2.03 15.35 -21.28
C SER A 184 -0.74 14.87 -20.61
N SER A 185 0.18 15.79 -20.30
CA SER A 185 1.45 15.51 -19.61
C SER A 185 1.30 15.05 -18.15
N GLY A 186 0.17 15.35 -17.50
CA GLY A 186 -0.10 14.90 -16.12
C GLY A 186 -0.93 13.64 -16.02
N ARG A 187 -1.60 13.20 -17.10
CA ARG A 187 -2.42 11.98 -17.09
C ARG A 187 -1.58 10.71 -17.29
N GLY A 188 -0.51 10.78 -18.09
CA GLY A 188 0.33 9.61 -18.39
C GLY A 188 -0.33 8.63 -19.37
N ILE A 189 0.47 7.82 -20.06
CA ILE A 189 0.01 6.92 -21.13
C ILE A 189 -1.08 5.96 -20.63
N LEU A 190 -0.89 5.33 -19.48
CA LEU A 190 -1.82 4.31 -18.98
C LEU A 190 -3.22 4.89 -18.68
N LEU A 191 -3.29 6.08 -18.08
CA LEU A 191 -4.58 6.73 -17.81
C LEU A 191 -5.22 7.24 -19.10
N ARG A 192 -4.44 7.76 -20.05
CA ARG A 192 -4.94 8.24 -21.35
C ARG A 192 -5.55 7.10 -22.16
N LEU A 193 -4.89 5.94 -22.20
CA LEU A 193 -5.41 4.71 -22.82
C LEU A 193 -6.70 4.21 -22.14
N LEU A 194 -6.74 4.21 -20.80
CA LEU A 194 -7.96 3.84 -20.06
C LEU A 194 -9.13 4.82 -20.26
N LEU A 195 -8.84 6.11 -20.47
CA LEU A 195 -9.82 7.12 -20.89
C LEU A 195 -10.20 6.99 -22.37
N GLY A 196 -9.65 5.99 -23.07
CA GLY A 196 -9.95 5.62 -24.45
C GLY A 196 -9.30 6.53 -25.50
N GLU A 197 -8.22 7.24 -25.18
CA GLU A 197 -7.33 7.78 -26.21
C GLU A 197 -6.66 6.63 -26.97
N THR A 198 -6.58 6.73 -28.29
CA THR A 198 -5.94 5.72 -29.13
C THR A 198 -4.42 5.91 -29.19
N LEU A 199 -3.70 4.85 -29.55
CA LEU A 199 -2.25 4.89 -29.77
C LEU A 199 -1.84 5.98 -30.79
N ASP A 200 -2.64 6.18 -31.84
CA ASP A 200 -2.39 7.22 -32.85
C ASP A 200 -2.40 8.65 -32.26
N LEU A 201 -3.23 8.91 -31.26
CA LEU A 201 -3.28 10.21 -30.58
C LEU A 201 -2.08 10.39 -29.64
N LEU A 202 -1.63 9.31 -29.01
CA LEU A 202 -0.41 9.32 -28.19
C LEU A 202 0.84 9.55 -29.04
N LEU A 203 0.88 9.00 -30.26
CA LEU A 203 1.96 9.20 -31.23
C LEU A 203 1.96 10.59 -31.89
N ARG A 204 1.01 11.47 -31.57
CA ARG A 204 1.05 12.89 -31.98
C ARG A 204 1.62 13.81 -30.92
N ASP A 205 1.91 13.28 -29.73
CA ASP A 205 2.49 14.03 -28.62
C ASP A 205 4.02 14.04 -28.79
N ASP A 206 4.53 15.02 -29.53
CA ASP A 206 5.94 15.12 -29.90
C ASP A 206 6.87 15.17 -28.67
N ASP A 207 6.44 15.84 -27.60
CA ASP A 207 7.21 15.94 -26.35
C ASP A 207 7.31 14.57 -25.66
N LEU A 208 6.22 13.79 -25.66
CA LEU A 208 6.19 12.44 -25.12
C LEU A 208 7.09 11.49 -25.91
N ILE A 209 7.00 11.54 -27.24
CA ILE A 209 7.83 10.75 -28.15
C ILE A 209 9.31 11.08 -27.95
N LEU A 210 9.65 12.37 -27.99
CA LEU A 210 11.03 12.83 -27.83
C LEU A 210 11.61 12.39 -26.49
N ALA A 211 10.84 12.52 -25.40
CA ALA A 211 11.28 12.11 -24.08
C ALA A 211 11.54 10.59 -23.98
N LEU A 212 10.70 9.77 -24.61
CA LEU A 212 10.83 8.31 -24.60
C LEU A 212 11.92 7.81 -25.55
N ALA A 213 12.07 8.41 -26.73
CA ALA A 213 13.10 8.08 -27.70
C ALA A 213 14.51 8.43 -27.17
N LEU A 214 14.69 9.62 -26.58
CA LEU A 214 15.96 9.99 -25.92
C LEU A 214 16.28 9.13 -24.70
N ALA A 215 15.25 8.52 -24.12
CA ALA A 215 15.37 7.63 -22.98
C ALA A 215 15.54 6.16 -23.38
N ALA A 216 15.42 5.79 -24.66
CA ALA A 216 15.56 4.42 -25.09
C ALA A 216 16.94 3.87 -24.67
N PRO A 217 17.01 2.66 -24.09
CA PRO A 217 18.28 2.04 -23.80
C PRO A 217 18.97 1.78 -25.14
N SER A 218 20.06 2.49 -25.41
CA SER A 218 20.95 2.16 -26.52
C SER A 218 21.40 0.72 -26.30
N GLY A 219 20.93 -0.20 -27.15
CA GLY A 219 21.36 -1.58 -27.11
C GLY A 219 22.88 -1.61 -27.00
N GLY A 220 23.40 -2.32 -26.00
CA GLY A 220 24.83 -2.32 -25.67
C GLY A 220 25.68 -2.78 -26.83
N GLY A 221 26.02 -1.87 -27.74
CA GLY A 221 27.28 -1.87 -28.46
C GLY A 221 28.31 -1.35 -27.47
N GLY A 222 29.17 -2.24 -26.99
CA GLY A 222 30.21 -1.89 -26.03
C GLY A 222 31.10 -0.79 -26.58
N GLU A 223 31.28 0.29 -25.80
CA GLU A 223 32.41 1.18 -25.94
C GLU A 223 33.00 1.47 -24.55
N SER A 224 34.16 0.84 -24.38
CA SER A 224 35.33 1.24 -23.59
C SER A 224 35.40 2.70 -23.13
N SER A 225 35.58 2.88 -21.82
CA SER A 225 36.77 3.54 -21.21
C SER A 225 36.80 3.29 -19.70
#